data_AF-A0A940UMQ3-F1
#
_entry.id   AF-A0A940UMQ3-F1
#
_cell.length_a   1.000
_cell.length_b   1.000
_cell.length_c   1.000
_cell.angle_alpha   90.00
_cell.angle_beta   90.00
_cell.angle_gamma   90.00
#
_symmetry.space_group_name_H-M   'P 1'
#
loop_
_entity.id
_entity.type
_entity.pdbx_description
1 polymer ?
#
loop_
_entity_poly.entity_id
_entity_poly.type
_entity_poly.pdbx_seq_one_letter_code
_entity_poly.pdbx_strand_id
1 'polypeptide(L)'
;MSEETVLVEICPHCRGAHTYRLNVERAVRLKVPSLSKKRETASNVEINQIFVCPLKDQTFEASFYLQDTSFDRIRAVSVIGLAEATCD
;
A
#
# COMPACT_ATOMS: atom_id res chain seq x y z
N MET A 1 -11.64 -4.26 5.01
CA MET A 1 -10.31 -3.69 5.29
C MET A 1 -9.32 -4.84 5.16
N SER A 2 -8.27 -4.66 4.35
CA SER A 2 -7.19 -5.64 4.17
C SER A 2 -5.89 -5.08 4.73
N GLU A 3 -5.16 -5.90 5.47
CA GLU A 3 -3.80 -5.60 5.91
C GLU A 3 -2.83 -6.02 4.79
N GLU A 4 -1.99 -5.08 4.36
CA GLU A 4 -0.98 -5.29 3.33
C GLU A 4 0.37 -4.74 3.82
N THR A 5 1.47 -5.12 3.18
CA THR A 5 2.81 -4.64 3.54
C THR A 5 3.48 -3.97 2.37
N VAL A 6 4.22 -2.89 2.63
CA VAL A 6 5.06 -2.21 1.64
C VAL A 6 6.49 -2.13 2.12
N LEU A 7 7.43 -2.45 1.23
CA LEU A 7 8.86 -2.23 1.44
C LEU A 7 9.25 -0.88 0.87
N VAL A 8 9.80 -0.02 1.72
CA VAL A 8 10.54 1.17 1.31
C VAL A 8 12.02 0.79 1.33
N GLU A 9 12.61 0.56 0.16
CA GLU A 9 13.98 0.05 0.03
C GLU A 9 15.03 1.02 0.58
N ILE A 10 14.81 2.32 0.46
CA ILE A 10 15.75 3.34 0.90
C ILE A 10 14.99 4.44 1.65
N CYS A 11 15.13 4.44 2.97
CA CYS A 11 14.69 5.57 3.79
C CYS A 11 15.65 6.75 3.63
N PRO A 12 15.17 7.97 3.35
CA PRO A 12 16.05 9.13 3.15
C PRO A 12 16.84 9.53 4.42
N HIS A 13 16.40 9.09 5.60
CA HIS A 13 16.96 9.50 6.89
C HIS A 13 18.02 8.55 7.45
N CYS A 14 17.81 7.24 7.34
CA CYS A 14 18.77 6.22 7.80
C CYS A 14 19.43 5.44 6.66
N ARG A 15 19.02 5.65 5.41
CA ARG A 15 19.48 4.93 4.21
C ARG A 15 19.24 3.40 4.23
N GLY A 16 18.55 2.89 5.24
CA GLY A 16 18.13 1.49 5.34
C GLY A 16 16.75 1.22 4.75
N ALA A 17 16.39 -0.05 4.70
CA ALA A 17 15.11 -0.53 4.17
C ALA A 17 14.10 -0.74 5.30
N HIS A 18 12.87 -0.28 5.11
CA HIS A 18 11.80 -0.43 6.09
C HIS A 18 10.57 -1.08 5.47
N THR A 19 10.02 -2.09 6.14
CA THR A 19 8.74 -2.69 5.80
C THR A 19 7.67 -2.09 6.69
N TYR A 20 6.64 -1.50 6.09
CA TYR A 20 5.50 -0.93 6.80
C TYR A 20 4.25 -1.77 6.57
N ARG A 21 3.39 -1.80 7.59
CA ARG A 21 2.05 -2.34 7.51
C ARG A 21 1.09 -1.24 7.08
N LEU A 22 0.23 -1.58 6.15
CA LEU A 22 -0.79 -0.73 5.57
C LEU A 22 -2.17 -1.29 5.89
N ASN A 23 -3.11 -0.42 6.23
CA ASN A 23 -4.52 -0.73 6.19
C ASN A 23 -5.11 -0.16 4.89
N VAL A 24 -5.57 -1.06 4.03
CA VAL A 24 -6.15 -0.74 2.72
C VAL A 24 -7.67 -0.92 2.80
N GLU A 25 -8.39 0.18 2.62
CA GLU A 25 -9.84 0.15 2.48
C GLU A 25 -10.18 -0.09 1.01
N ARG A 26 -10.94 -1.15 0.73
CA ARG A 26 -11.35 -1.51 -0.62
C ARG A 26 -12.88 -1.50 -0.78
N ALA A 27 -13.34 -0.98 -1.91
CA ALA A 27 -14.73 -0.99 -2.33
C ALA A 27 -15.05 -2.30 -3.04
N VAL A 28 -15.52 -3.30 -2.29
CA VAL A 28 -15.98 -4.54 -2.91
C VAL A 28 -17.27 -4.27 -3.66
N ARG A 29 -17.23 -4.38 -4.99
CA ARG A 29 -18.46 -4.44 -5.80
C ARG A 29 -18.88 -5.89 -5.94
N LEU A 30 -20.07 -6.21 -5.44
CA LEU A 30 -20.71 -7.52 -5.65
C LEU A 30 -20.68 -7.85 -7.14
N LYS A 31 -20.06 -8.98 -7.50
CA LYS A 31 -20.10 -9.54 -8.85
C LYS A 31 -21.55 -9.89 -9.15
N VAL A 32 -22.27 -8.99 -9.83
CA VAL A 32 -23.57 -9.34 -10.40
C VAL A 32 -23.30 -10.35 -11.51
N PRO A 33 -23.86 -11.57 -11.46
CA PRO A 33 -23.69 -12.56 -12.50
C PRO A 33 -24.53 -12.16 -13.73
N SER A 34 -24.13 -11.08 -14.40
CA SER A 34 -24.67 -10.74 -15.72
C SER A 34 -23.87 -11.50 -16.78
N LEU A 35 -24.61 -12.06 -17.75
CA LEU A 35 -24.19 -12.99 -18.81
C LEU A 35 -23.05 -12.52 -19.75
N SER A 36 -22.40 -11.41 -19.44
CA SER A 36 -21.22 -10.92 -20.15
C SER A 36 -20.02 -11.13 -19.24
N LYS A 37 -19.08 -12.01 -19.64
CA LYS A 37 -17.77 -12.16 -18.99
C LYS A 37 -17.03 -10.82 -18.99
N LYS A 38 -17.35 -9.90 -18.07
CA LYS A 38 -16.56 -8.70 -17.83
C LYS A 38 -15.19 -9.18 -17.38
N ARG A 39 -14.21 -9.10 -18.29
CA ARG A 39 -12.81 -9.33 -17.96
C ARG A 39 -12.44 -8.38 -16.83
N GLU A 40 -11.93 -8.93 -15.75
CA GLU A 40 -11.39 -8.14 -14.66
C GLU A 40 -10.19 -7.35 -15.19
N THR A 41 -10.23 -6.02 -15.05
CA THR A 41 -9.08 -5.18 -15.37
C THR A 41 -8.31 -4.98 -14.07
N ALA A 42 -7.07 -5.48 -14.04
CA ALA A 42 -6.09 -5.16 -13.01
C ALA A 42 -5.27 -3.96 -13.47
N SER A 43 -5.08 -3.00 -12.57
CA SER A 43 -4.23 -1.82 -12.75
C SER A 43 -3.37 -1.63 -11.51
N ASN A 44 -2.17 -1.12 -11.66
CA ASN A 44 -1.38 -0.66 -10.53
C ASN A 44 -1.69 0.81 -10.31
N VAL A 45 -2.03 1.18 -9.07
CA VAL A 45 -2.28 2.57 -8.67
C VAL A 45 -1.12 3.03 -7.83
N GLU A 46 -0.54 4.16 -8.21
CA GLU A 46 0.48 4.84 -7.40
C GLU A 46 -0.19 5.51 -6.20
N ILE A 47 0.35 5.24 -5.01
CA ILE A 47 -0.13 5.73 -3.74
C ILE A 47 1.02 6.48 -3.07
N ASN A 48 0.75 7.74 -2.68
CA ASN A 48 1.68 8.56 -1.92
C ASN A 48 1.27 8.54 -0.45
N GLN A 49 2.20 8.21 0.43
CA GLN A 49 1.98 8.22 1.88
C GLN A 49 3.15 8.83 2.63
N ILE A 50 2.84 9.30 3.83
CA ILE A 50 3.84 9.74 4.80
C ILE A 50 4.20 8.55 5.68
N PHE A 51 5.49 8.26 5.74
CA PHE A 51 6.09 7.24 6.58
C PHE A 51 6.92 7.90 7.68
N VAL A 52 7.21 7.17 8.76
CA VAL A 52 8.09 7.62 9.84
C VAL A 52 9.31 6.70 9.88
N CYS A 53 10.51 7.28 9.78
CA CYS A 53 11.75 6.55 10.02
C CYS A 53 11.82 6.13 11.49
N PRO A 54 11.82 4.83 11.83
CA PRO A 54 11.82 4.38 13.22
C PRO A 54 13.12 4.65 13.97
N LEU A 55 14.23 4.92 13.26
CA LEU A 55 15.52 5.21 13.89
C LEU A 55 15.75 6.70 14.16
N LYS A 56 15.20 7.57 13.31
CA LYS A 56 15.40 9.02 13.40
C LYS A 56 14.17 9.76 13.90
N ASP A 57 13.04 9.08 14.01
CA ASP A 57 11.72 9.62 14.33
C ASP A 57 11.34 10.80 13.41
N GLN A 58 11.76 10.71 12.14
CA GLN A 58 11.54 11.73 11.12
C GLN A 58 10.59 11.20 10.06
N THR A 59 9.61 12.02 9.71
CA THR A 59 8.66 11.74 8.64
C THR A 59 9.29 11.90 7.27
N PHE A 60 8.83 11.13 6.29
CA PHE A 60 9.18 11.31 4.88
C PHE A 60 8.02 10.84 3.99
N GLU A 61 7.92 11.41 2.80
CA GLU A 61 6.94 10.99 1.80
C GLU A 61 7.55 9.95 0.88
N ALA A 62 6.80 8.90 0.56
CA ALA A 62 7.19 7.90 -0.43
C ALA A 62 5.98 7.42 -1.24
N SER A 63 6.26 7.10 -2.50
CA SER A 63 5.30 6.59 -3.48
C SER A 63 5.49 5.08 -3.64
N PHE A 64 4.39 4.34 -3.71
CA PHE A 64 4.43 2.90 -3.98
C PHE A 64 3.21 2.49 -4.80
N TYR A 65 3.29 1.32 -5.42
CA TYR A 65 2.23 0.80 -6.27
C TYR A 65 1.46 -0.30 -5.55
N LEU A 66 0.13 -0.19 -5.54
CA LEU A 66 -0.76 -1.27 -5.11
C LEU A 66 -1.60 -1.76 -6.27
N GLN A 67 -1.89 -3.06 -6.25
CA GLN A 67 -2.78 -3.67 -7.22
C GLN A 67 -4.23 -3.28 -6.93
N ASP A 68 -4.88 -2.75 -7.95
CA ASP A 68 -6.26 -2.30 -7.95
C ASP A 68 -7.05 -3.06 -9.02
N THR A 69 -8.21 -3.62 -8.67
CA THR A 69 -9.06 -4.31 -9.66
C THR A 69 -10.43 -3.69 -9.75
N SER A 70 -11.10 -3.87 -10.89
CA SER A 70 -12.46 -3.37 -11.11
C SER A 70 -13.51 -3.85 -10.08
N PHE A 71 -13.23 -4.93 -9.33
CA PHE A 71 -14.12 -5.49 -8.31
C PHE A 71 -13.65 -5.21 -6.88
N ASP A 72 -12.38 -4.85 -6.71
CA ASP A 72 -11.73 -4.65 -5.42
C ASP A 72 -10.96 -3.32 -5.42
N ARG A 73 -11.74 -2.24 -5.64
CA ARG A 73 -11.18 -0.91 -5.87
C ARG A 73 -10.61 -0.32 -4.59
N ILE A 74 -9.36 0.14 -4.60
CA ILE A 74 -8.75 0.87 -3.48
C ILE A 74 -9.52 2.19 -3.28
N ARG A 75 -9.98 2.43 -2.04
CA ARG A 75 -10.62 3.68 -1.60
C ARG A 75 -9.67 4.55 -0.80
N ALA A 76 -8.99 3.93 0.15
CA ALA A 76 -8.09 4.61 1.06
C ALA A 76 -6.96 3.67 1.45
N VAL A 77 -5.81 4.26 1.74
CA VAL A 77 -4.63 3.57 2.26
C VAL A 77 -4.17 4.37 3.46
N SER A 78 -3.73 3.68 4.51
CA SER A 78 -3.16 4.30 5.71
C SER A 78 -2.04 3.44 6.25
N VAL A 79 -0.96 4.08 6.71
CA VAL A 79 0.14 3.38 7.38
C VAL A 79 -0.27 3.10 8.81
N ILE A 80 -0.27 1.84 9.23
CA ILE A 80 -0.67 1.43 10.58
C ILE A 80 0.52 1.11 11.49
N GLY A 81 1.72 0.91 10.93
CA GLY A 81 2.93 0.75 11.72
C GLY A 81 4.10 0.15 10.96
N LEU A 82 5.22 -0.04 11.67
CA LEU A 82 6.40 -0.72 11.17
C LEU A 82 6.25 -2.24 11.35
N ALA A 83 6.54 -3.01 10.30
CA ALA A 83 6.69 -4.46 10.40
C ALA A 83 8.14 -4.86 10.69
N GLU A 84 9.09 -4.27 9.97
CA GLU A 84 10.51 -4.60 10.05
C GLU A 84 11.35 -3.40 9.61
N ALA A 85 12.52 -3.21 10.21
CA ALA A 85 13.50 -2.23 9.75
C ALA A 85 14.88 -2.87 9.73
N THR A 86 15.56 -2.75 8.58
CA THR A 86 16.95 -3.16 8.40
C THR A 86 17.77 -1.92 8.07
N CYS A 87 18.69 -1.58 8.97
CA CYS A 87 19.63 -0.48 8.79
C CYS A 87 20.99 -0.96 9.28
N ASP A 88 21.98 -0.90 8.40
CA ASP A 88 23.40 -1.11 8.71
C ASP A 88 24.06 0.18 9.20
#